data_AF-A0A9W7CC40-F1
#
_entry.id   AF-A0A9W7CC40-F1
#
_cell.length_a   1.000
_cell.length_b   1.000
_cell.length_c   1.000
_cell.angle_alpha   90.00
_cell.angle_beta   90.00
_cell.angle_gamma   90.00
#
_symmetry.space_group_name_H-M   'P 1'
#
loop_
_entity.id
_entity.type
_entity.pdbx_description
1 polymer ?
#
loop_
_entity_poly.entity_id
_entity_poly.type
_entity_poly.pdbx_seq_one_letter_code
_entity_poly.pdbx_strand_id
1 'polypeptide(L)'
;MSESEVLESAPLPFTGNSSSGNGNAGDDVSMKDPNLVESSMNPQQAFEVFSGKVIKSSPSLKKWKRISNAFTSSALKAAAMKESISHLKDSTQKQENYGSILSRLERIQRDADTIDADIKQLTSKSPHVTGTTTTELTKLATLIKSQLDESTTKIKGLNDDATLRMLKNDIAKQRERLEKSHVANSGKDRKGGQERDIVYEFYGRGGKFKKGEGLWGIMEERIVRLENECDLGGSNASLKTRMDTITKTLQRLDPMSVKQSLSLLKVLRSELEATQKLTQGSAANDQKITSLHTQMESVLEMREQLPKIVQRLTDLKVLHGEAASFENRLGEVERGVEEASALLGSLEGSIEQVEIGVKEGIEEMAKNAQNVQERIAKMTKKDDR
;
A
#
# COMPACT_ATOMS: atom_id res chain seq x y z
N MET A 1 -60.30 -13.24 -5.23
CA MET A 1 -59.63 -14.43 -4.67
C MET A 1 -58.14 -14.19 -4.82
N SER A 2 -57.49 -13.82 -3.72
CA SER A 2 -56.05 -13.66 -3.64
C SER A 2 -55.65 -14.48 -2.43
N GLU A 3 -55.03 -15.63 -2.69
CA GLU A 3 -54.52 -16.53 -1.67
C GLU A 3 -53.40 -15.80 -0.92
N SER A 4 -53.60 -15.59 0.38
CA SER A 4 -52.56 -15.15 1.29
C SER A 4 -51.58 -16.30 1.49
N GLU A 5 -50.56 -16.38 0.63
CA GLU A 5 -49.34 -17.13 0.90
C GLU A 5 -48.70 -16.57 2.18
N VAL A 6 -48.22 -17.47 3.02
CA VAL A 6 -47.57 -17.23 4.33
C VAL A 6 -48.55 -17.05 5.50
N LEU A 7 -49.04 -18.19 6.02
CA LEU A 7 -49.43 -18.33 7.44
C LEU A 7 -48.15 -18.33 8.29
N GLU A 8 -47.54 -17.16 8.48
CA GLU A 8 -46.44 -17.01 9.44
C GLU A 8 -47.04 -16.86 10.85
N SER A 9 -46.70 -17.80 11.72
CA SER A 9 -46.94 -17.71 13.16
C SER A 9 -46.43 -16.35 13.66
N ALA A 10 -47.26 -15.61 14.42
CA ALA A 10 -46.91 -14.29 14.93
C ALA A 10 -45.50 -14.31 15.57
N PRO A 11 -44.56 -13.45 15.11
CA PRO A 11 -43.21 -13.43 15.67
C PRO A 11 -43.33 -13.03 17.14
N LEU A 12 -43.02 -13.97 18.01
CA LEU A 12 -42.91 -13.72 19.44
C LEU A 12 -41.89 -12.58 19.64
N PRO A 13 -42.15 -11.61 20.53
CA PRO A 13 -41.19 -10.57 20.83
C PRO A 13 -39.95 -11.24 21.42
N PHE A 14 -38.94 -11.45 20.57
CA PHE A 14 -37.63 -11.85 21.02
C PHE A 14 -37.13 -10.69 21.87
N THR A 15 -37.09 -10.90 23.19
CA THR A 15 -36.48 -9.94 24.11
C THR A 15 -34.99 -9.90 23.81
N GLY A 16 -34.61 -9.12 22.81
CA GLY A 16 -33.27 -8.58 22.61
C GLY A 16 -32.97 -7.55 23.69
N ASN A 17 -33.22 -7.90 24.95
CA ASN A 17 -32.52 -7.28 26.05
C ASN A 17 -31.26 -8.13 26.17
N SER A 18 -30.11 -7.53 25.92
CA SER A 18 -28.80 -8.07 26.24
C SER A 18 -28.68 -8.24 27.76
N SER A 19 -29.44 -9.19 28.30
CA SER A 19 -28.99 -10.04 29.38
C SER A 19 -27.73 -10.68 28.83
N SER A 20 -26.58 -10.12 29.17
CA SER A 20 -25.31 -10.85 29.16
C SER A 20 -25.49 -12.01 30.12
N GLY A 21 -26.14 -13.06 29.59
CA GLY A 21 -26.39 -14.31 30.26
C GLY A 21 -25.07 -15.02 30.37
N ASN A 22 -24.29 -14.64 31.39
CA ASN A 22 -23.47 -15.60 32.12
C ASN A 22 -24.42 -16.47 32.97
N GLY A 23 -25.41 -17.04 32.29
CA GLY A 23 -26.51 -17.84 32.81
C GLY A 23 -26.02 -19.27 32.91
N ASN A 24 -25.40 -19.51 34.04
CA ASN A 24 -24.99 -20.78 34.61
C ASN A 24 -26.03 -21.88 34.36
N ALA A 25 -25.78 -22.76 33.40
CA ALA A 25 -26.40 -24.08 33.28
C ALA A 25 -25.26 -25.11 33.29
N GLY A 26 -24.67 -25.27 34.47
CA GLY A 26 -23.49 -26.08 34.69
C GLY A 26 -22.77 -25.72 35.99
N ASP A 27 -23.51 -25.55 37.09
CA ASP A 27 -22.96 -25.63 38.45
C ASP A 27 -22.55 -27.09 38.71
N ASP A 28 -21.44 -27.53 38.11
CA ASP A 28 -20.53 -28.53 38.68
C ASP A 28 -19.16 -28.58 38.00
N VAL A 29 -18.61 -27.41 37.63
CA VAL A 29 -17.15 -27.28 37.43
C VAL A 29 -16.65 -26.19 38.36
N SER A 30 -16.50 -26.58 39.63
CA SER A 30 -15.70 -25.85 40.60
C SER A 30 -14.22 -25.88 40.15
N MET A 31 -13.87 -25.04 39.17
CA MET A 31 -12.49 -24.64 38.85
C MET A 31 -12.03 -23.47 39.75
N LYS A 32 -12.62 -23.30 40.93
CA LYS A 32 -12.01 -22.58 42.03
C LYS A 32 -11.29 -23.59 42.92
N ASP A 33 -10.29 -24.24 42.37
CA ASP A 33 -9.24 -24.79 43.21
C ASP A 33 -8.61 -23.59 43.94
N PRO A 34 -8.67 -23.50 45.28
CA PRO A 34 -8.07 -22.38 46.03
C PRO A 34 -6.53 -22.33 45.89
N ASN A 35 -5.95 -23.30 45.17
CA ASN A 35 -4.52 -23.39 44.87
C ASN A 35 -4.17 -23.12 43.39
N LEU A 36 -5.15 -22.84 42.50
CA LEU A 36 -4.87 -22.47 41.11
C LEU A 36 -4.92 -20.95 40.96
N VAL A 37 -3.74 -20.34 40.88
CA VAL A 37 -3.60 -18.90 40.57
C VAL A 37 -3.99 -18.69 39.11
N GLU A 38 -5.21 -18.19 38.88
CA GLU A 38 -5.64 -17.66 37.58
C GLU A 38 -4.66 -16.57 37.14
N SER A 39 -3.71 -16.96 36.31
CA SER A 39 -2.69 -16.07 35.78
C SER A 39 -3.21 -15.51 34.47
N SER A 40 -4.13 -14.54 34.55
CA SER A 40 -4.52 -13.74 33.38
C SER A 40 -3.36 -12.82 33.01
N MET A 41 -2.37 -13.36 32.30
CA MET A 41 -1.19 -12.59 31.94
C MET A 41 -1.51 -11.70 30.74
N ASN A 42 -1.43 -10.38 30.94
CA ASN A 42 -1.61 -9.43 29.85
C ASN A 42 -0.48 -9.65 28.83
N PRO A 43 -0.77 -9.94 27.55
CA PRO A 43 0.25 -10.23 26.54
C PRO A 43 1.24 -9.07 26.34
N GLN A 44 0.82 -7.82 26.60
CA GLN A 44 1.71 -6.65 26.57
C GLN A 44 2.76 -6.72 27.69
N GLN A 45 2.35 -7.08 28.92
CA GLN A 45 3.26 -7.24 30.07
C GLN A 45 4.19 -8.44 29.87
N ALA A 46 3.66 -9.53 29.30
CA ALA A 46 4.48 -10.68 28.92
C ALA A 46 5.57 -10.26 27.91
N PHE A 47 5.20 -9.48 26.88
CA PHE A 47 6.16 -8.98 25.89
C PHE A 47 7.24 -8.10 26.53
N GLU A 48 6.88 -7.18 27.43
CA GLU A 48 7.86 -6.35 28.15
C GLU A 48 8.82 -7.17 29.01
N VAL A 49 8.34 -8.22 29.67
CA VAL A 49 9.18 -9.12 30.49
C VAL A 49 10.22 -9.88 29.65
N PHE A 50 9.95 -10.12 28.37
CA PHE A 50 10.81 -10.89 27.48
C PHE A 50 11.58 -10.04 26.45
N SER A 51 11.18 -8.80 26.17
CA SER A 51 11.74 -7.97 25.10
C SER A 51 13.22 -7.58 25.29
N GLY A 52 13.75 -7.68 26.51
CA GLY A 52 15.18 -7.47 26.83
C GLY A 52 16.01 -8.73 27.02
N LYS A 53 15.40 -9.92 27.03
CA LYS A 53 16.12 -11.18 27.33
C LYS A 53 16.61 -11.84 26.05
N VAL A 54 17.84 -11.51 25.66
CA VAL A 54 18.52 -12.17 24.54
C VAL A 54 19.04 -13.53 25.00
N ILE A 55 18.45 -14.62 24.48
CA ILE A 55 18.97 -15.96 24.69
C ILE A 55 20.34 -16.04 24.01
N LYS A 56 21.43 -16.16 24.79
CA LYS A 56 22.77 -16.43 24.26
C LYS A 56 22.71 -17.76 23.52
N SER A 57 23.03 -17.74 22.22
CA SER A 57 22.86 -18.89 21.34
C SER A 57 23.62 -20.11 21.83
N SER A 58 22.87 -21.19 22.14
CA SER A 58 23.43 -22.54 22.24
C SER A 58 24.07 -22.95 20.90
N PRO A 59 25.18 -23.70 20.87
CA PRO A 59 25.94 -23.97 19.65
C PRO A 59 25.21 -24.76 18.55
N SER A 60 24.04 -25.35 18.82
CA SER A 60 23.39 -26.33 17.93
C SER A 60 22.35 -25.79 16.94
N LEU A 61 22.10 -24.47 16.87
CA LEU A 61 21.08 -23.90 15.97
C LEU A 61 21.66 -22.95 14.89
N LYS A 62 22.78 -23.35 14.27
CA LYS A 62 23.43 -22.56 13.20
C LYS A 62 22.67 -22.54 11.85
N LYS A 63 21.56 -23.27 11.70
CA LYS A 63 20.81 -23.35 10.42
C LYS A 63 19.79 -22.23 10.19
N TRP A 64 19.49 -21.39 11.20
CA TRP A 64 18.43 -20.37 11.10
C TRP A 64 18.92 -18.90 11.11
N LYS A 65 20.24 -18.66 11.11
CA LYS A 65 20.82 -17.32 11.28
C LYS A 65 20.74 -16.39 10.05
N ARG A 66 19.98 -16.75 9.01
CA ARG A 66 19.76 -15.90 7.82
C ARG A 66 18.43 -15.13 7.80
N ILE A 67 17.52 -15.36 8.76
CA ILE A 67 16.18 -14.74 8.73
C ILE A 67 16.04 -13.56 9.72
N SER A 68 16.85 -13.47 10.78
CA SER A 68 16.63 -12.48 11.86
C SER A 68 17.16 -11.07 11.62
N ASN A 69 18.02 -10.85 10.62
CA ASN A 69 18.59 -9.50 10.35
C ASN A 69 17.66 -8.61 9.48
N ALA A 70 16.46 -9.09 9.14
CA ALA A 70 15.48 -8.33 8.35
C ALA A 70 14.51 -7.49 9.20
N PHE A 71 14.46 -7.65 10.53
CA PHE A 71 13.34 -7.13 11.32
C PHE A 71 13.59 -5.83 12.12
N THR A 72 14.83 -5.35 12.26
CA THR A 72 15.12 -4.19 13.13
C THR A 72 15.52 -2.90 12.40
N SER A 73 15.50 -2.87 11.06
CA SER A 73 15.81 -1.65 10.29
C SER A 73 14.58 -0.88 9.77
N SER A 74 13.35 -1.38 9.99
CA SER A 74 12.12 -0.72 9.50
C SER A 74 11.59 0.37 10.45
N ALA A 75 11.79 0.22 11.76
CA ALA A 75 11.27 1.16 12.76
C ALA A 75 11.98 2.54 12.72
N LEU A 76 13.28 2.57 12.41
CA LEU A 76 14.05 3.83 12.27
C LEU A 76 13.86 4.50 10.89
N LYS A 77 13.39 3.76 9.87
CA LYS A 77 13.11 4.31 8.53
C LYS A 77 11.70 4.88 8.38
N ALA A 78 10.76 4.50 9.25
CA ALA A 78 9.40 5.03 9.26
C ALA A 78 9.32 6.49 9.77
N ALA A 79 10.23 6.90 10.66
CA ALA A 79 10.28 8.28 11.16
C ALA A 79 10.81 9.27 10.11
N ALA A 80 11.78 8.86 9.28
CA ALA A 80 12.36 9.71 8.23
C ALA A 80 11.47 9.86 6.99
N MET A 81 10.46 8.99 6.81
CA MET A 81 9.59 9.01 5.62
C MET A 81 8.27 9.77 5.83
N LYS A 82 7.98 10.16 7.09
CA LYS A 82 6.83 10.96 7.50
C LYS A 82 6.87 12.40 6.97
N GLU A 83 8.06 12.87 6.55
CA GLU A 83 8.30 14.24 6.06
C GLU A 83 8.22 14.36 4.53
N SER A 84 8.17 13.25 3.78
CA SER A 84 8.32 13.28 2.31
C SER A 84 7.00 13.24 1.51
N ILE A 85 5.86 12.94 2.15
CA ILE A 85 4.60 12.65 1.43
C ILE A 85 3.62 13.84 1.41
N SER A 86 3.81 14.85 2.26
CA SER A 86 3.03 16.12 2.23
C SER A 86 3.37 17.02 1.03
N HIS A 87 4.22 16.58 0.10
CA HIS A 87 4.98 17.48 -0.76
C HIS A 87 4.68 17.42 -2.26
N LEU A 88 3.65 16.68 -2.69
CA LEU A 88 3.30 16.50 -4.10
C LEU A 88 2.06 17.27 -4.58
N LYS A 89 1.30 17.92 -3.68
CA LYS A 89 0.20 18.84 -4.08
C LYS A 89 0.58 20.33 -4.05
N ASP A 90 1.77 20.66 -3.55
CA ASP A 90 2.30 22.03 -3.44
C ASP A 90 3.27 22.42 -4.58
N SER A 91 3.41 21.62 -5.64
CA SER A 91 4.52 21.75 -6.59
C SER A 91 4.58 23.09 -7.34
N THR A 92 3.46 23.79 -7.53
CA THR A 92 3.43 25.12 -8.16
C THR A 92 3.62 26.25 -7.14
N GLN A 93 3.10 26.11 -5.92
CA GLN A 93 3.28 27.08 -4.83
C GLN A 93 4.67 27.01 -4.18
N LYS A 94 5.34 25.86 -4.30
CA LYS A 94 6.73 25.66 -3.88
C LYS A 94 7.74 26.43 -4.72
N GLN A 95 7.51 26.62 -6.02
CA GLN A 95 8.49 27.32 -6.87
C GLN A 95 8.66 28.79 -6.46
N GLU A 96 7.58 29.47 -6.08
CA GLU A 96 7.65 30.83 -5.53
C GLU A 96 8.30 30.85 -4.15
N ASN A 97 8.04 29.84 -3.31
CA ASN A 97 8.67 29.70 -2.00
C ASN A 97 10.18 29.38 -2.09
N TYR A 98 10.66 28.61 -3.08
CA TYR A 98 12.09 28.34 -3.24
C TYR A 98 12.88 29.60 -3.61
N GLY A 99 12.31 30.48 -4.44
CA GLY A 99 12.89 31.80 -4.72
C GLY A 99 13.01 32.65 -3.46
N SER A 100 11.95 32.68 -2.64
CA SER A 100 11.94 33.37 -1.34
C SER A 100 12.96 32.78 -0.34
N ILE A 101 13.11 31.46 -0.29
CA ILE A 101 14.08 30.77 0.57
C ILE A 101 15.52 31.06 0.13
N LEU A 102 15.80 31.06 -1.18
CA LEU A 102 17.12 31.42 -1.69
C LEU A 102 17.47 32.88 -1.38
N SER A 103 16.55 33.83 -1.61
CA SER A 103 16.78 35.23 -1.27
C SER A 103 16.96 35.45 0.23
N ARG A 104 16.21 34.72 1.07
CA ARG A 104 16.38 34.76 2.53
C ARG A 104 17.72 34.18 2.95
N LEU A 105 18.16 33.08 2.32
CA LEU A 105 19.44 32.46 2.62
C LEU A 105 20.61 33.35 2.20
N GLU A 106 20.55 33.98 1.03
CA GLU A 106 21.55 34.97 0.61
C GLU A 106 21.63 36.17 1.57
N ARG A 107 20.49 36.60 2.11
CA ARG A 107 20.45 37.65 3.13
C ARG A 107 21.10 37.19 4.43
N ILE A 108 20.77 35.98 4.91
CA ILE A 108 21.38 35.40 6.12
C ILE A 108 22.89 35.23 5.94
N GLN A 109 23.37 34.89 4.74
CA GLN A 109 24.80 34.79 4.44
C GLN A 109 25.48 36.16 4.59
N ARG A 110 24.89 37.22 4.03
CA ARG A 110 25.41 38.59 4.17
C ARG A 110 25.40 39.06 5.63
N ASP A 111 24.35 38.74 6.37
CA ASP A 111 24.25 39.09 7.79
C ASP A 111 25.32 38.34 8.60
N ALA A 112 25.58 37.06 8.31
CA ALA A 112 26.64 36.28 8.94
C ALA A 112 28.05 36.81 8.60
N ASP A 113 28.29 37.22 7.36
CA ASP A 113 29.55 37.84 6.94
C ASP A 113 29.76 39.21 7.63
N THR A 114 28.69 39.97 7.82
CA THR A 114 28.72 41.25 8.54
C THR A 114 29.03 41.03 10.02
N ILE A 115 28.41 40.04 10.66
CA ILE A 115 28.68 39.67 12.05
C ILE A 115 30.14 39.20 12.23
N ASP A 116 30.68 38.39 11.31
CA ASP A 116 32.07 37.97 11.36
C ASP A 116 33.04 39.15 11.19
N ALA A 117 32.71 40.12 10.32
CA ALA A 117 33.47 41.35 10.17
C ALA A 117 33.42 42.23 11.44
N ASP A 118 32.26 42.38 12.05
CA ASP A 118 32.07 43.15 13.28
C ASP A 118 32.79 42.51 14.48
N ILE A 119 32.73 41.17 14.61
CA ILE A 119 33.47 40.43 15.62
C ILE A 119 34.98 40.66 15.43
N LYS A 120 35.50 40.55 14.19
CA LYS A 120 36.91 40.83 13.88
C LYS A 120 37.31 42.27 14.19
N GLN A 121 36.44 43.25 13.89
CA GLN A 121 36.67 44.64 14.26
C GLN A 121 36.67 44.85 15.77
N LEU A 122 35.73 44.25 16.50
CA LEU A 122 35.67 44.33 17.97
C LEU A 122 36.89 43.68 18.63
N THR A 123 37.36 42.55 18.09
CA THR A 123 38.61 41.91 18.52
C THR A 123 39.82 42.82 18.27
N SER A 124 39.85 43.57 17.15
CA SER A 124 40.95 44.50 16.84
C SER A 124 40.93 45.81 17.66
N LYS A 125 39.73 46.31 18.02
CA LYS A 125 39.54 47.59 18.72
C LYS A 125 39.62 47.48 20.25
N SER A 126 39.39 46.29 20.81
CA SER A 126 39.38 46.07 22.26
C SER A 126 40.11 44.78 22.66
N PRO A 127 41.46 44.78 22.71
CA PRO A 127 42.25 43.61 23.11
C PRO A 127 42.15 43.26 24.61
N HIS A 128 41.46 44.06 25.43
CA HIS A 128 41.33 43.88 26.88
C HIS A 128 39.98 43.30 27.36
N VAL A 129 39.04 43.00 26.46
CA VAL A 129 37.83 42.24 26.82
C VAL A 129 38.19 40.75 26.76
N THR A 130 38.25 40.13 27.94
CA THR A 130 38.52 38.72 28.24
C THR A 130 38.52 37.79 27.01
N GLY A 131 39.73 37.45 26.54
CA GLY A 131 39.99 36.70 25.29
C GLY A 131 39.36 35.31 25.17
N THR A 132 38.67 34.81 26.20
CA THR A 132 37.88 33.58 26.13
C THR A 132 36.54 33.79 25.41
N THR A 133 35.87 34.92 25.63
CA THR A 133 34.51 35.16 25.09
C THR A 133 34.52 35.51 23.60
N THR A 134 35.51 36.27 23.15
CA THR A 134 35.65 36.68 21.74
C THR A 134 36.17 35.53 20.85
N THR A 135 37.00 34.65 21.40
CA THR A 135 37.46 33.45 20.69
C THR A 135 36.37 32.38 20.59
N GLU A 136 35.47 32.30 21.56
CA GLU A 136 34.26 31.46 21.47
C GLU A 136 33.25 32.02 20.45
N LEU A 137 33.05 33.34 20.41
CA LEU A 137 32.18 34.00 19.44
C LEU A 137 32.66 33.82 17.99
N THR A 138 33.98 33.90 17.74
CA THR A 138 34.55 33.62 16.41
C THR A 138 34.40 32.14 16.01
N LYS A 139 34.56 31.19 16.95
CA LYS A 139 34.28 29.77 16.70
C LYS A 139 32.80 29.53 16.39
N LEU A 140 31.89 30.19 17.08
CA LEU A 140 30.45 30.07 16.83
C LEU A 140 30.08 30.70 15.48
N ALA A 141 30.64 31.86 15.14
CA ALA A 141 30.42 32.51 13.84
C ALA A 141 30.91 31.66 12.67
N THR A 142 32.09 31.03 12.79
CA THR A 142 32.63 30.10 11.78
C THR A 142 31.79 28.83 11.65
N LEU A 143 31.22 28.32 12.74
CA LEU A 143 30.31 27.17 12.73
C LEU A 143 28.96 27.50 12.08
N ILE A 144 28.40 28.69 12.34
CA ILE A 144 27.18 29.15 11.65
C ILE A 144 27.45 29.28 10.15
N LYS A 145 28.59 29.86 9.77
CA LYS A 145 28.97 30.02 8.36
C LYS A 145 29.12 28.67 7.64
N SER A 146 29.78 27.69 8.27
CA SER A 146 29.93 26.35 7.67
C SER A 146 28.59 25.62 7.51
N GLN A 147 27.69 25.71 8.50
CA GLN A 147 26.34 25.15 8.41
C GLN A 147 25.49 25.83 7.33
N LEU A 148 25.69 27.13 7.13
CA LEU A 148 24.99 27.89 6.11
C LEU A 148 25.50 27.55 4.70
N ASP A 149 26.82 27.37 4.52
CA ASP A 149 27.42 26.90 3.27
C ASP A 149 26.96 25.46 2.93
N GLU A 150 26.88 24.57 3.92
CA GLU A 150 26.34 23.21 3.75
C GLU A 150 24.85 23.22 3.35
N SER A 151 24.06 24.10 3.96
CA SER A 151 22.64 24.26 3.61
C SER A 151 22.48 24.86 2.20
N THR A 152 23.35 25.82 1.84
CA THR A 152 23.38 26.44 0.52
C THR A 152 23.73 25.43 -0.57
N THR A 153 24.71 24.55 -0.33
CA THR A 153 25.09 23.50 -1.29
C THR A 153 24.00 22.45 -1.45
N LYS A 154 23.31 22.05 -0.37
CA LYS A 154 22.13 21.17 -0.45
C LYS A 154 20.98 21.79 -1.25
N ILE A 155 20.70 23.08 -1.05
CA ILE A 155 19.64 23.79 -1.79
C ILE A 155 20.05 24.03 -3.26
N LYS A 156 21.32 24.32 -3.54
CA LYS A 156 21.83 24.42 -4.91
C LYS A 156 21.84 23.07 -5.63
N GLY A 157 22.15 21.98 -4.95
CA GLY A 157 22.05 20.61 -5.50
C GLY A 157 20.60 20.18 -5.80
N LEU A 158 19.61 20.74 -5.11
CA LEU A 158 18.19 20.59 -5.50
C LEU A 158 17.84 21.39 -6.78
N ASN A 159 18.68 22.37 -7.14
CA ASN A 159 18.57 23.16 -8.37
C ASN A 159 19.34 22.54 -9.56
N ASP A 160 20.00 21.38 -9.37
CA ASP A 160 20.48 20.53 -10.47
C ASP A 160 19.34 19.98 -11.35
N ASP A 161 18.08 20.28 -10.99
CA ASP A 161 16.95 20.20 -11.93
C ASP A 161 17.17 21.10 -13.16
N ALA A 162 17.98 22.16 -13.08
CA ALA A 162 18.34 22.98 -14.25
C ALA A 162 19.29 22.25 -15.21
N THR A 163 20.29 21.50 -14.71
CA THR A 163 21.19 20.70 -15.54
C THR A 163 20.46 19.47 -16.09
N LEU A 164 19.57 18.85 -15.31
CA LEU A 164 18.64 17.82 -15.78
C LEU A 164 17.65 18.34 -16.83
N ARG A 165 17.12 19.56 -16.68
CA ARG A 165 16.27 20.21 -17.70
C ARG A 165 17.04 20.56 -18.96
N MET A 166 18.28 21.04 -18.84
CA MET A 166 19.16 21.26 -20.00
C MET A 166 19.47 19.94 -20.72
N LEU A 167 19.85 18.89 -19.98
CA LEU A 167 20.10 17.57 -20.54
C LEU A 167 18.84 16.98 -21.19
N LYS A 168 17.68 17.14 -20.56
CA LYS A 168 16.37 16.73 -21.11
C LYS A 168 16.03 17.47 -22.40
N ASN A 169 16.30 18.78 -22.45
CA ASN A 169 16.11 19.58 -23.65
C ASN A 169 17.12 19.22 -24.75
N ASP A 170 18.36 18.90 -24.40
CA ASP A 170 19.38 18.48 -25.36
C ASP A 170 19.08 17.08 -25.92
N ILE A 171 18.61 16.15 -25.09
CA ILE A 171 18.12 14.83 -25.53
C ILE A 171 16.91 15.00 -26.47
N ALA A 172 15.96 15.88 -26.12
CA ALA A 172 14.81 16.17 -26.98
C ALA A 172 15.23 16.78 -28.33
N LYS A 173 16.18 17.72 -28.34
CA LYS A 173 16.74 18.30 -29.57
C LYS A 173 17.52 17.29 -30.40
N GLN A 174 18.26 16.37 -29.78
CA GLN A 174 18.96 15.30 -30.48
C GLN A 174 17.97 14.33 -31.14
N ARG A 175 16.88 13.97 -30.44
CA ARG A 175 15.79 13.16 -31.00
C ARG A 175 15.14 13.83 -32.20
N GLU A 176 14.80 15.12 -32.09
CA GLU A 176 14.18 15.88 -33.18
C GLU A 176 15.11 15.98 -34.41
N ARG A 177 16.43 16.15 -34.21
CA ARG A 177 17.42 16.14 -35.29
C ARG A 177 17.53 14.78 -35.99
N LEU A 178 17.49 13.70 -35.22
CA LEU A 178 17.51 12.33 -35.76
C LEU A 178 16.23 12.02 -36.53
N GLU A 179 15.06 12.33 -35.98
CA GLU A 179 13.76 12.15 -36.66
C GLU A 179 13.70 12.95 -37.98
N LYS A 180 14.13 14.23 -37.97
CA LYS A 180 14.21 15.03 -39.20
C LYS A 180 15.21 14.47 -40.22
N SER A 181 16.33 13.91 -39.77
CA SER A 181 17.31 13.26 -40.66
C SER A 181 16.81 11.95 -41.27
N HIS A 182 15.97 11.20 -40.55
CA HIS A 182 15.33 9.98 -41.06
C HIS A 182 14.25 10.27 -42.10
N VAL A 183 13.45 11.33 -41.89
CA VAL A 183 12.43 11.77 -42.86
C VAL A 183 13.05 12.38 -44.12
N ALA A 184 14.19 13.07 -44.02
CA ALA A 184 14.89 13.64 -45.18
C ALA A 184 15.65 12.62 -46.04
N ASN A 185 16.00 11.44 -45.48
CA ASN A 185 16.75 10.39 -46.19
C ASN A 185 15.89 9.19 -46.65
N SER A 186 14.60 9.12 -46.32
CA SER A 186 13.72 8.01 -46.73
C SER A 186 13.38 7.99 -48.23
N GLY A 187 13.83 8.97 -49.01
CA GLY A 187 13.56 9.10 -50.44
C GLY A 187 14.70 8.73 -51.40
N LYS A 188 15.86 8.27 -50.91
CA LYS A 188 16.97 7.85 -51.80
C LYS A 188 17.60 6.54 -51.36
N ASP A 189 17.44 5.53 -52.21
CA ASP A 189 18.15 4.25 -52.18
C ASP A 189 19.63 4.43 -51.78
N ARG A 190 19.96 4.06 -50.55
CA ARG A 190 21.34 3.90 -50.10
C ARG A 190 21.53 2.47 -49.61
N LYS A 191 21.99 1.62 -50.53
CA LYS A 191 22.70 0.38 -50.20
C LYS A 191 23.99 0.75 -49.47
N GLY A 192 24.12 0.33 -48.22
CA GLY A 192 25.37 0.35 -47.46
C GLY A 192 25.61 1.64 -46.67
N GLY A 193 25.03 1.72 -45.48
CA GLY A 193 25.38 2.75 -44.50
C GLY A 193 24.80 2.37 -43.15
N GLN A 194 25.67 2.11 -42.19
CA GLN A 194 25.36 1.70 -40.81
C GLN A 194 24.13 2.45 -40.28
N GLU A 195 23.08 1.69 -40.02
CA GLU A 195 21.85 2.13 -39.41
C GLU A 195 22.19 2.70 -38.03
N ARG A 196 22.06 4.01 -37.86
CA ARG A 196 22.21 4.67 -36.56
C ARG A 196 20.95 4.41 -35.76
N ASP A 197 20.77 3.16 -35.35
CA ASP A 197 19.63 2.76 -34.54
C ASP A 197 19.83 3.24 -33.10
N ILE A 198 18.81 3.86 -32.53
CA ILE A 198 18.86 4.40 -31.17
C ILE A 198 18.50 3.26 -30.22
N VAL A 199 19.51 2.61 -29.65
CA VAL A 199 19.30 1.54 -28.67
C VAL A 199 19.01 2.16 -27.30
N TYR A 200 17.75 2.07 -26.87
CA TYR A 200 17.35 2.44 -25.51
C TYR A 200 17.54 1.25 -24.57
N GLU A 201 18.68 1.20 -23.88
CA GLU A 201 18.93 0.18 -22.87
C GLU A 201 18.36 0.60 -21.51
N PHE A 202 17.17 0.13 -21.19
CA PHE A 202 16.57 0.31 -19.87
C PHE A 202 17.07 -0.78 -18.90
N TYR A 203 18.15 -0.50 -18.18
CA TYR A 203 18.59 -1.33 -17.04
C TYR A 203 17.69 -1.09 -15.81
N GLY A 204 16.44 -1.52 -15.91
CA GLY A 204 15.50 -1.55 -14.79
C GLY A 204 15.63 -2.84 -14.01
N ARG A 205 16.17 -2.80 -12.79
CA ARG A 205 16.02 -3.90 -11.81
C ARG A 205 14.54 -3.97 -11.43
N GLY A 206 13.76 -4.78 -12.13
CA GLY A 206 12.29 -4.94 -12.03
C GLY A 206 11.77 -5.51 -10.69
N GLY A 207 12.39 -5.18 -9.56
CA GLY A 207 12.07 -5.71 -8.24
C GLY A 207 11.40 -4.74 -7.27
N LYS A 208 10.82 -3.61 -7.74
CA LYS A 208 10.19 -2.61 -6.85
C LYS A 208 8.73 -2.27 -7.18
N PHE A 209 8.02 -3.10 -7.93
CA PHE A 209 6.58 -2.95 -8.17
C PHE A 209 5.70 -3.58 -7.05
N LYS A 210 5.99 -3.25 -5.79
CA LYS A 210 5.09 -3.49 -4.64
C LYS A 210 5.13 -2.35 -3.61
N LYS A 211 5.24 -1.10 -4.07
CA LYS A 211 5.13 0.08 -3.18
C LYS A 211 3.68 0.48 -2.85
N GLY A 212 2.68 -0.20 -3.43
CA GLY A 212 1.27 0.03 -3.13
C GLY A 212 0.76 -0.67 -1.85
N GLU A 213 1.31 -1.84 -1.49
CA GLU A 213 0.86 -2.61 -0.31
C GLU A 213 1.07 -1.85 1.01
N GLY A 214 2.11 -1.02 1.12
CA GLY A 214 2.34 -0.21 2.32
C GLY A 214 1.33 0.93 2.49
N LEU A 215 0.79 1.46 1.39
CA LEU A 215 -0.19 2.54 1.44
C LEU A 215 -1.57 1.99 1.83
N TRP A 216 -1.92 0.80 1.34
CA TRP A 216 -3.09 0.05 1.79
C TRP A 216 -3.00 -0.29 3.27
N GLY A 217 -1.85 -0.75 3.77
CA GLY A 217 -1.68 -1.01 5.22
C GLY A 217 -1.88 0.23 6.10
N ILE A 218 -1.41 1.40 5.67
CA ILE A 218 -1.63 2.67 6.38
C ILE A 218 -3.11 3.09 6.31
N MET A 219 -3.75 2.88 5.17
CA MET A 219 -5.16 3.21 4.99
C MET A 219 -6.05 2.28 5.81
N GLU A 220 -5.73 1.00 5.86
CA GLU A 220 -6.40 -0.01 6.69
C GLU A 220 -6.24 0.31 8.17
N GLU A 221 -5.02 0.60 8.64
CA GLU A 221 -4.78 1.00 10.03
C GLU A 221 -5.57 2.28 10.38
N ARG A 222 -5.65 3.24 9.46
CA ARG A 222 -6.45 4.45 9.65
C ARG A 222 -7.95 4.14 9.65
N ILE A 223 -8.43 3.25 8.79
CA ILE A 223 -9.83 2.82 8.74
C ILE A 223 -10.17 2.16 10.07
N VAL A 224 -9.38 1.21 10.54
CA VAL A 224 -9.57 0.54 11.84
C VAL A 224 -9.57 1.53 13.01
N ARG A 225 -8.68 2.54 12.99
CA ARG A 225 -8.72 3.61 14.02
C ARG A 225 -10.01 4.43 13.93
N LEU A 226 -10.43 4.81 12.73
CA LEU A 226 -11.66 5.56 12.53
C LEU A 226 -12.89 4.73 12.91
N GLU A 227 -12.89 3.43 12.62
CA GLU A 227 -13.91 2.48 13.05
C GLU A 227 -13.94 2.41 14.57
N ASN A 228 -12.81 2.18 15.24
CA ASN A 228 -12.75 2.16 16.71
C ASN A 228 -13.16 3.49 17.38
N GLU A 229 -12.85 4.63 16.77
CA GLU A 229 -13.26 5.94 17.25
C GLU A 229 -14.74 6.25 16.95
N CYS A 230 -15.31 5.67 15.90
CA CYS A 230 -16.69 5.89 15.47
C CYS A 230 -17.67 4.79 15.92
N ASP A 231 -17.17 3.62 16.36
CA ASP A 231 -17.96 2.47 16.80
C ASP A 231 -18.53 2.72 18.20
N LEU A 232 -19.53 3.60 18.23
CA LEU A 232 -20.28 4.00 19.40
C LEU A 232 -21.54 3.12 19.57
N GLY A 233 -21.39 1.81 19.36
CA GLY A 233 -22.38 0.80 19.74
C GLY A 233 -23.63 0.74 18.85
N GLY A 234 -23.49 0.20 17.64
CA GLY A 234 -24.59 -0.40 16.85
C GLY A 234 -25.79 0.49 16.49
N SER A 235 -25.71 1.80 16.71
CA SER A 235 -26.79 2.73 16.38
C SER A 235 -26.75 3.09 14.90
N ASN A 236 -27.84 2.80 14.18
CA ASN A 236 -27.99 3.13 12.75
C ASN A 236 -28.05 4.64 12.45
N ALA A 237 -28.07 5.50 13.46
CA ALA A 237 -28.09 6.95 13.27
C ALA A 237 -26.68 7.49 13.00
N SER A 238 -26.53 8.26 11.91
CA SER A 238 -25.25 8.89 11.57
C SER A 238 -24.67 9.69 12.76
N LEU A 239 -23.35 9.66 12.95
CA LEU A 239 -22.68 10.40 14.03
C LEU A 239 -23.04 11.89 13.99
N LYS A 240 -23.17 12.45 12.79
CA LYS A 240 -23.59 13.84 12.57
C LYS A 240 -25.00 14.10 13.09
N THR A 241 -25.97 13.25 12.78
CA THR A 241 -27.35 13.41 13.30
C THR A 241 -27.38 13.32 14.82
N ARG A 242 -26.58 12.44 15.44
CA ARG A 242 -26.48 12.35 16.91
C ARG A 242 -25.86 13.62 17.50
N MET A 243 -24.77 14.10 16.92
CA MET A 243 -24.12 15.34 17.36
C MET A 243 -25.04 16.54 17.21
N ASP A 244 -25.74 16.66 16.08
CA ASP A 244 -26.74 17.72 15.84
C ASP A 244 -27.89 17.64 16.84
N THR A 245 -28.36 16.44 17.20
CA THR A 245 -29.38 16.29 18.25
C THR A 245 -28.85 16.71 19.62
N ILE A 246 -27.61 16.34 19.97
CA ILE A 246 -26.97 16.73 21.23
C ILE A 246 -26.75 18.24 21.27
N THR A 247 -26.30 18.85 20.18
CA THR A 247 -26.10 20.30 20.09
C THR A 247 -27.43 21.04 20.18
N LYS A 248 -28.48 20.55 19.51
CA LYS A 248 -29.83 21.13 19.61
C LYS A 248 -30.44 20.99 21.00
N THR A 249 -30.20 19.87 21.69
CA THR A 249 -30.65 19.71 23.09
C THR A 249 -29.83 20.60 24.03
N LEU A 250 -28.50 20.66 23.87
CA LEU A 250 -27.63 21.56 24.66
C LEU A 250 -28.00 23.03 24.50
N GLN A 251 -28.27 23.48 23.26
CA GLN A 251 -28.67 24.87 22.98
C GLN A 251 -30.05 25.21 23.56
N ARG A 252 -30.91 24.21 23.77
CA ARG A 252 -32.24 24.38 24.39
C ARG A 252 -32.24 24.23 25.90
N LEU A 253 -31.14 23.78 26.50
CA LEU A 253 -31.01 23.56 27.93
C LEU A 253 -30.66 24.87 28.67
N ASP A 254 -31.63 25.79 28.75
CA ASP A 254 -31.66 26.78 29.83
C ASP A 254 -32.35 26.12 31.04
N PRO A 255 -31.66 25.92 32.18
CA PRO A 255 -32.16 25.15 33.33
C PRO A 255 -33.47 25.70 33.93
N MET A 256 -33.78 26.98 33.74
CA MET A 256 -35.05 27.57 34.17
C MET A 256 -36.20 27.26 33.19
N SER A 257 -35.93 27.31 31.88
CA SER A 257 -36.93 26.97 30.86
C SER A 257 -37.30 25.47 30.88
N VAL A 258 -36.35 24.59 31.22
CA VAL A 258 -36.60 23.14 31.31
C VAL A 258 -37.61 22.82 32.42
N LYS A 259 -37.50 23.46 33.58
CA LYS A 259 -38.45 23.24 34.69
C LYS A 259 -39.86 23.74 34.36
N GLN A 260 -39.97 24.89 33.71
CA GLN A 260 -41.25 25.44 33.25
C GLN A 260 -41.87 24.62 32.12
N SER A 261 -41.05 24.14 31.17
CA SER A 261 -41.53 23.28 30.09
C SER A 261 -41.99 21.90 30.61
N LEU A 262 -41.36 21.36 31.66
CA LEU A 262 -41.76 20.09 32.28
C LEU A 262 -43.11 20.17 32.99
N SER A 263 -43.41 21.26 33.71
CA SER A 263 -44.74 21.46 34.31
C SER A 263 -45.80 21.64 33.23
N LEU A 264 -45.49 22.38 32.17
CA LEU A 264 -46.41 22.61 31.05
C LEU A 264 -46.64 21.34 30.22
N LEU A 265 -45.62 20.50 30.02
CA LEU A 265 -45.73 19.18 29.40
C LEU A 265 -46.60 18.21 30.20
N LYS A 266 -46.55 18.26 31.54
CA LYS A 266 -47.44 17.45 32.39
C LYS A 266 -48.91 17.82 32.18
N VAL A 267 -49.21 19.11 32.06
CA VAL A 267 -50.56 19.61 31.77
C VAL A 267 -50.98 19.22 30.36
N LEU A 268 -50.15 19.49 29.34
CA LEU A 268 -50.45 19.12 27.95
C LEU A 268 -50.58 17.62 27.75
N ARG A 269 -49.82 16.78 28.47
CA ARG A 269 -50.00 15.33 28.42
C ARG A 269 -51.37 14.91 28.93
N SER A 270 -51.85 15.51 30.02
CA SER A 270 -53.19 15.22 30.54
C SER A 270 -54.31 15.67 29.58
N GLU A 271 -54.10 16.77 28.85
CA GLU A 271 -55.03 17.27 27.82
C GLU A 271 -54.97 16.45 26.53
N LEU A 272 -53.77 15.98 26.13
CA LEU A 272 -53.58 15.09 24.99
C LEU A 272 -54.24 13.72 25.25
N GLU A 273 -54.05 13.15 26.44
CA GLU A 273 -54.72 11.90 26.85
C GLU A 273 -56.26 12.06 26.91
N ALA A 274 -56.76 13.28 27.15
CA ALA A 274 -58.18 13.60 27.09
C ALA A 274 -58.72 13.77 25.65
N THR A 275 -57.93 14.34 24.74
CA THR A 275 -58.32 14.65 23.35
C THR A 275 -58.07 13.51 22.37
N GLN A 276 -57.11 12.62 22.66
CA GLN A 276 -56.84 11.41 21.89
C GLN A 276 -58.01 10.42 21.93
N LYS A 277 -58.93 10.56 22.90
CA LYS A 277 -60.20 9.82 22.97
C LYS A 277 -61.28 10.34 22.00
N LEU A 278 -61.08 11.50 21.37
CA LEU A 278 -62.10 12.21 20.57
C LEU A 278 -61.81 12.28 19.06
N THR A 279 -60.65 11.83 18.59
CA THR A 279 -60.19 12.01 17.20
C THR A 279 -59.85 10.68 16.51
N GLN A 280 -60.85 9.81 16.34
CA GLN A 280 -60.75 8.54 15.58
C GLN A 280 -61.30 8.63 14.15
N GLY A 281 -61.37 9.82 13.54
CA GLY A 281 -62.08 10.04 12.27
C GLY A 281 -61.28 9.93 10.96
N SER A 282 -59.94 9.96 10.99
CA SER A 282 -59.09 10.03 9.76
C SER A 282 -57.96 8.98 9.72
N ALA A 283 -58.06 7.92 10.53
CA ALA A 283 -56.97 6.98 10.76
C ALA A 283 -56.50 6.20 9.52
N ALA A 284 -57.38 5.94 8.55
CA ALA A 284 -57.05 5.09 7.39
C ALA A 284 -56.11 5.77 6.38
N ASN A 285 -56.29 7.07 6.12
CA ASN A 285 -55.41 7.82 5.21
C ASN A 285 -54.06 8.11 5.87
N ASP A 286 -54.06 8.39 7.17
CA ASP A 286 -52.83 8.66 7.93
C ASP A 286 -51.95 7.42 8.05
N GLN A 287 -52.54 6.23 8.18
CA GLN A 287 -51.79 4.96 8.13
C GLN A 287 -51.14 4.73 6.76
N LYS A 288 -51.86 5.02 5.67
CA LYS A 288 -51.30 4.86 4.31
C LYS A 288 -50.18 5.87 4.04
N ILE A 289 -50.34 7.11 4.49
CA ILE A 289 -49.30 8.15 4.37
C ILE A 289 -48.08 7.78 5.21
N THR A 290 -48.28 7.28 6.43
CA THR A 290 -47.19 6.81 7.29
C THR A 290 -46.46 5.62 6.66
N SER A 291 -47.18 4.66 6.07
CA SER A 291 -46.59 3.52 5.36
C SER A 291 -45.81 3.95 4.12
N LEU A 292 -46.27 4.96 3.38
CA LEU A 292 -45.54 5.48 2.22
C LEU A 292 -44.29 6.25 2.67
N HIS A 293 -44.36 6.97 3.79
CA HIS A 293 -43.22 7.66 4.35
C HIS A 293 -42.13 6.68 4.78
N THR A 294 -42.48 5.60 5.49
CA THR A 294 -41.49 4.58 5.90
C THR A 294 -40.86 3.86 4.71
N GLN A 295 -41.66 3.55 3.67
CA GLN A 295 -41.12 2.99 2.43
C GLN A 295 -40.19 3.97 1.71
N MET A 296 -40.54 5.26 1.68
CA MET A 296 -39.70 6.29 1.07
C MET A 296 -38.39 6.49 1.85
N GLU A 297 -38.43 6.41 3.17
CA GLU A 297 -37.24 6.46 4.04
C GLU A 297 -36.29 5.29 3.76
N SER A 298 -36.82 4.06 3.64
CA SER A 298 -36.04 2.89 3.23
C SER A 298 -35.40 3.05 1.83
N VAL A 299 -36.15 3.60 0.87
CA VAL A 299 -35.63 3.85 -0.48
C VAL A 299 -34.55 4.95 -0.48
N LEU A 300 -34.68 5.97 0.38
CA LEU A 300 -33.67 7.02 0.54
C LEU A 300 -32.36 6.45 1.09
N GLU A 301 -32.41 5.54 2.06
CA GLU A 301 -31.22 4.84 2.57
C GLU A 301 -30.55 3.99 1.46
N MET A 302 -31.34 3.24 0.69
CA MET A 302 -30.81 2.45 -0.43
C MET A 302 -30.21 3.31 -1.54
N ARG A 303 -30.76 4.52 -1.78
CA ARG A 303 -30.25 5.45 -2.79
C ARG A 303 -28.81 5.87 -2.53
N GLU A 304 -28.40 6.04 -1.28
CA GLU A 304 -27.02 6.39 -0.93
C GLU A 304 -26.04 5.22 -1.13
N GLN A 305 -26.54 3.98 -1.02
CA GLN A 305 -25.75 2.77 -1.19
C GLN A 305 -25.62 2.35 -2.66
N LEU A 306 -26.61 2.66 -3.50
CA LEU A 306 -26.65 2.21 -4.89
C LEU A 306 -25.41 2.61 -5.72
N PRO A 307 -24.90 3.86 -5.68
CA PRO A 307 -23.68 4.22 -6.39
C PRO A 307 -22.45 3.41 -5.93
N LYS A 308 -22.36 3.09 -4.64
CA LYS A 308 -21.27 2.28 -4.08
C LYS A 308 -21.33 0.83 -4.57
N ILE A 309 -22.54 0.27 -4.66
CA ILE A 309 -22.78 -1.06 -5.21
C ILE A 309 -22.41 -1.11 -6.70
N VAL A 310 -22.83 -0.10 -7.47
CA VAL A 310 -22.49 0.01 -8.90
C VAL A 310 -20.99 0.13 -9.11
N GLN A 311 -20.28 0.90 -8.27
CA GLN A 311 -18.82 0.98 -8.31
C GLN A 311 -18.18 -0.38 -8.03
N ARG A 312 -18.61 -1.07 -6.97
CA ARG A 312 -18.11 -2.41 -6.65
C ARG A 312 -18.38 -3.43 -7.75
N LEU A 313 -19.54 -3.38 -8.41
CA LEU A 313 -19.85 -4.24 -9.56
C LEU A 313 -18.96 -3.91 -10.76
N THR A 314 -18.60 -2.65 -10.94
CA THR A 314 -17.68 -2.23 -12.01
C THR A 314 -16.27 -2.75 -11.73
N ASP A 315 -15.78 -2.65 -10.50
CA ASP A 315 -14.49 -3.21 -10.09
C ASP A 315 -14.47 -4.73 -10.23
N LEU A 316 -15.55 -5.39 -9.82
CA LEU A 316 -15.72 -6.84 -9.95
C LEU A 316 -15.76 -7.28 -11.42
N LYS A 317 -16.38 -6.49 -12.30
CA LYS A 317 -16.38 -6.75 -13.75
C LYS A 317 -14.97 -6.71 -14.32
N VAL A 318 -14.13 -5.77 -13.91
CA VAL A 318 -12.72 -5.70 -14.33
C VAL A 318 -11.99 -6.96 -13.87
N LEU A 319 -12.16 -7.34 -12.60
CA LEU A 319 -11.55 -8.56 -12.06
C LEU A 319 -12.00 -9.84 -12.79
N HIS A 320 -13.29 -9.95 -13.13
CA HIS A 320 -13.80 -11.07 -13.93
C HIS A 320 -13.22 -11.08 -15.35
N GLY A 321 -13.04 -9.92 -15.97
CA GLY A 321 -12.37 -9.81 -17.26
C GLY A 321 -10.91 -10.27 -17.21
N GLU A 322 -10.19 -9.90 -16.15
CA GLU A 322 -8.82 -10.35 -15.90
C GLU A 322 -8.74 -11.86 -15.65
N ALA A 323 -9.68 -12.41 -14.86
CA ALA A 323 -9.75 -13.85 -14.60
C ALA A 323 -10.02 -14.66 -15.88
N ALA A 324 -10.96 -14.21 -16.73
CA ALA A 324 -11.22 -14.85 -18.01
C ALA A 324 -10.02 -14.77 -18.97
N SER A 325 -9.32 -13.62 -18.99
CA SER A 325 -8.07 -13.51 -19.76
C SER A 325 -6.96 -14.40 -19.22
N PHE A 326 -6.92 -14.64 -17.91
CA PHE A 326 -5.94 -15.51 -17.28
C PHE A 326 -6.19 -16.97 -17.63
N GLU A 327 -7.45 -17.42 -17.61
CA GLU A 327 -7.84 -18.77 -18.04
C GLU A 327 -7.41 -19.04 -19.49
N ASN A 328 -7.68 -18.12 -20.41
CA ASN A 328 -7.23 -18.26 -21.81
C ASN A 328 -5.70 -18.37 -21.93
N ARG A 329 -4.96 -17.52 -21.20
CA ARG A 329 -3.48 -17.58 -21.19
C ARG A 329 -2.97 -18.89 -20.59
N LEU A 330 -3.64 -19.41 -19.57
CA LEU A 330 -3.28 -20.68 -18.97
C LEU A 330 -3.49 -21.82 -19.97
N GLY A 331 -4.62 -21.84 -20.68
CA GLY A 331 -4.89 -22.82 -21.73
C GLY A 331 -3.88 -22.75 -22.90
N GLU A 332 -3.45 -21.55 -23.30
CA GLU A 332 -2.38 -21.39 -24.30
C GLU A 332 -1.04 -21.95 -23.81
N VAL A 333 -0.71 -21.74 -22.53
CA VAL A 333 0.51 -22.28 -21.90
C VAL A 333 0.44 -23.79 -21.79
N GLU A 334 -0.69 -24.35 -21.37
CA GLU A 334 -0.90 -25.80 -21.30
C GLU A 334 -0.74 -26.45 -22.67
N ARG A 335 -1.36 -25.88 -23.71
CA ARG A 335 -1.18 -26.34 -25.10
C ARG A 335 0.28 -26.24 -25.54
N GLY A 336 0.97 -25.15 -25.19
CA GLY A 336 2.40 -24.99 -25.48
C GLY A 336 3.28 -26.03 -24.78
N VAL A 337 2.93 -26.43 -23.55
CA VAL A 337 3.61 -27.50 -22.82
C VAL A 337 3.36 -28.86 -23.45
N GLU A 338 2.12 -29.15 -23.87
CA GLU A 338 1.79 -30.39 -24.59
C GLU A 338 2.55 -30.48 -25.93
N GLU A 339 2.59 -29.41 -26.71
CA GLU A 339 3.34 -29.33 -27.97
C GLU A 339 4.85 -29.53 -27.73
N ALA A 340 5.42 -28.88 -26.71
CA ALA A 340 6.82 -29.06 -26.35
C ALA A 340 7.11 -30.50 -25.88
N SER A 341 6.21 -31.10 -25.10
CA SER A 341 6.34 -32.49 -24.66
C SER A 341 6.28 -33.46 -25.84
N ALA A 342 5.40 -33.23 -26.81
CA ALA A 342 5.32 -34.04 -28.02
C ALA A 342 6.59 -33.92 -28.89
N LEU A 343 7.13 -32.69 -29.02
CA LEU A 343 8.39 -32.45 -29.73
C LEU A 343 9.58 -33.15 -29.05
N LEU A 344 9.66 -33.10 -27.71
CA LEU A 344 10.68 -33.81 -26.95
C LEU A 344 10.57 -35.33 -27.14
N GLY A 345 9.36 -35.89 -27.09
CA GLY A 345 9.14 -37.32 -27.37
C GLY A 345 9.55 -37.71 -28.80
N SER A 346 9.25 -36.86 -29.79
CA SER A 346 9.71 -37.08 -31.18
C SER A 346 11.23 -37.00 -31.33
N LEU A 347 11.89 -36.09 -30.59
CA LEU A 347 13.34 -35.96 -30.59
C LEU A 347 13.99 -37.17 -29.93
N GLU A 348 13.46 -37.63 -28.80
CA GLU A 348 13.92 -38.83 -28.11
C GLU A 348 13.83 -40.06 -29.01
N GLY A 349 12.70 -40.26 -29.69
CA GLY A 349 12.56 -41.35 -30.68
C GLY A 349 13.53 -41.23 -31.86
N SER A 350 13.82 -40.01 -32.32
CA SER A 350 14.81 -39.78 -33.38
C SER A 350 16.23 -40.09 -32.92
N ILE A 351 16.58 -39.76 -31.67
CA ILE A 351 17.86 -40.09 -31.06
C ILE A 351 17.99 -41.62 -30.93
N GLU A 352 16.95 -42.31 -30.46
CA GLU A 352 16.94 -43.77 -30.36
C GLU A 352 17.17 -44.44 -31.73
N GLN A 353 16.52 -43.95 -32.79
CA GLN A 353 16.78 -44.43 -34.16
C GLN A 353 18.21 -44.20 -34.62
N VAL A 354 18.79 -43.03 -34.30
CA VAL A 354 20.21 -42.74 -34.59
C VAL A 354 21.13 -43.68 -33.81
N GLU A 355 20.84 -43.94 -32.53
CA GLU A 355 21.64 -44.88 -31.72
C GLU A 355 21.58 -46.30 -32.28
N ILE A 356 20.41 -46.77 -32.71
CA ILE A 356 20.25 -48.08 -33.37
C ILE A 356 21.07 -48.10 -34.67
N GLY A 357 20.91 -47.10 -35.53
CA GLY A 357 21.64 -47.02 -36.80
C GLY A 357 23.16 -46.94 -36.62
N VAL A 358 23.64 -46.27 -35.57
CA VAL A 358 25.07 -46.22 -35.21
C VAL A 358 25.56 -47.60 -34.75
N LYS A 359 24.79 -48.31 -33.91
CA LYS A 359 25.15 -49.68 -33.47
C LYS A 359 25.22 -50.63 -34.66
N GLU A 360 24.21 -50.64 -35.52
CA GLU A 360 24.18 -51.44 -36.75
C GLU A 360 25.36 -51.11 -37.68
N GLY A 361 25.65 -49.81 -37.86
CA GLY A 361 26.79 -49.36 -38.66
C GLY A 361 28.15 -49.79 -38.10
N ILE A 362 28.31 -49.78 -36.76
CA ILE A 362 29.54 -50.28 -36.10
C ILE A 362 29.68 -51.79 -36.31
N GLU A 363 28.61 -52.57 -36.16
CA GLU A 363 28.62 -54.02 -36.38
C GLU A 363 28.99 -54.35 -37.84
N GLU A 364 28.43 -53.63 -38.80
CA GLU A 364 28.74 -53.82 -40.21
C GLU A 364 30.19 -53.42 -40.55
N MET A 365 30.69 -52.32 -39.97
CA MET A 365 32.08 -51.90 -40.10
C MET A 365 33.04 -52.95 -39.50
N ALA A 366 32.71 -53.53 -38.35
CA ALA A 366 33.48 -54.61 -37.73
C ALA A 366 33.52 -55.87 -38.62
N LYS A 367 32.38 -56.26 -39.18
CA LYS A 367 32.27 -57.38 -40.13
C LYS A 367 33.10 -57.13 -41.40
N ASN A 368 33.06 -55.91 -41.93
CA ASN A 368 33.86 -55.52 -43.09
C ASN A 368 35.36 -55.52 -42.79
N ALA A 369 35.77 -55.01 -41.62
CA ALA A 369 37.15 -55.04 -41.17
C ALA A 369 37.66 -56.50 -41.04
N GLN A 370 36.86 -57.40 -40.47
CA GLN A 370 37.19 -58.83 -40.40
C GLN A 370 37.34 -59.45 -41.79
N ASN A 371 36.41 -59.19 -42.72
CA ASN A 371 36.48 -59.69 -44.10
C ASN A 371 37.76 -59.22 -44.83
N VAL A 372 38.16 -57.96 -44.61
CA VAL A 372 39.39 -57.39 -45.18
C VAL A 372 40.62 -58.07 -44.56
N GLN A 373 40.66 -58.25 -43.23
CA GLN A 373 41.75 -58.97 -42.56
C GLN A 373 41.88 -60.40 -43.05
N GLU A 374 40.77 -61.14 -43.22
CA GLU A 374 40.77 -62.49 -43.78
C GLU A 374 41.31 -62.54 -45.21
N ARG A 375 40.96 -61.55 -46.05
CA ARG A 375 41.50 -61.44 -47.41
C ARG A 375 43.00 -61.15 -47.41
N ILE A 376 43.47 -60.23 -46.57
CA ILE A 376 44.90 -59.93 -46.42
C ILE A 376 45.65 -61.20 -45.98
N ALA A 377 45.15 -61.91 -44.96
CA ALA A 377 45.76 -63.15 -44.48
C ALA A 377 45.80 -64.28 -45.52
N LYS A 378 44.80 -64.34 -46.43
CA LYS A 378 44.80 -65.27 -47.56
C LYS A 378 45.83 -64.90 -48.63
N MET A 379 46.00 -63.60 -48.90
CA MET A 379 46.99 -63.12 -49.87
C MET A 379 48.42 -63.33 -49.37
N THR A 380 48.72 -62.98 -48.12
CA THR A 380 50.07 -63.18 -47.55
C THR A 380 50.48 -64.65 -47.54
N LYS A 381 49.57 -65.58 -47.18
CA LYS A 381 49.83 -67.02 -47.27
C LYS A 381 50.08 -67.55 -48.69
N LYS A 382 49.59 -66.84 -49.71
CA LYS A 382 49.80 -67.21 -51.12
C LYS A 382 51.17 -66.72 -51.61
N ASP A 383 51.63 -65.56 -51.13
CA ASP A 383 52.93 -65.00 -51.50
C ASP A 383 54.11 -65.76 -50.85
N ASP A 384 53.88 -66.45 -49.73
CA ASP A 384 54.88 -67.30 -49.04
C ASP A 384 55.04 -68.73 -49.65
N ARG A 385 54.29 -69.07 -50.71
CA ARG A 385 54.37 -70.36 -51.44
C ARG A 385 54.95 -70.16 -52.83
#